data_AF-A0A971K9B7-F1
#
_entry.id   AF-A0A971K9B7-F1
#
_cell.length_a   1.000
_cell.length_b   1.000
_cell.length_c   1.000
_cell.angle_alpha   90.00
_cell.angle_beta   90.00
_cell.angle_gamma   90.00
#
_symmetry.space_group_name_H-M   'P 1'
#
loop_
_entity.id
_entity.type
_entity.pdbx_description
1 polymer ?
#
loop_
_entity_poly.entity_id
_entity_poly.type
_entity_poly.pdbx_seq_one_letter_code
_entity_poly.pdbx_strand_id
1 'polypeptide(L)'
;LALTKSFIGYFADKPYITVLTTHFDHATVGEHIVNLQVRGLSGADFDRLYREIAHANRRERIEIIAKYTDYRLMQIDRLDQVPREALNIAKMLGVYPEIIDDAKRYLA
;
A
#
# COMPACT_ATOMS: atom_id res chain seq x y z
N LEU A 1 -9.71 -12.95 2.07
CA LEU A 1 -9.07 -13.40 0.81
C LEU A 1 -10.01 -14.17 -0.14
N ALA A 2 -10.63 -15.28 0.30
CA ALA A 2 -11.45 -16.13 -0.58
C ALA A 2 -12.58 -15.38 -1.30
N LEU A 3 -13.30 -14.52 -0.57
CA LEU A 3 -14.41 -13.76 -1.11
C LEU A 3 -13.96 -12.76 -2.19
N THR A 4 -12.89 -12.01 -1.95
CA THR A 4 -12.31 -11.07 -2.94
C THR A 4 -11.90 -11.78 -4.23
N LYS A 5 -11.24 -12.94 -4.11
CA LYS A 5 -10.88 -13.76 -5.28
C LYS A 5 -12.11 -14.25 -6.04
N SER A 6 -13.16 -14.66 -5.34
CA SER A 6 -14.43 -15.07 -5.96
C SER A 6 -15.11 -13.94 -6.72
N PHE A 7 -15.09 -12.71 -6.19
CA PHE A 7 -15.61 -11.54 -6.90
C PHE A 7 -14.78 -11.23 -8.15
N ILE A 8 -13.45 -11.21 -8.03
CA ILE A 8 -12.56 -10.96 -9.17
C ILE A 8 -12.80 -11.99 -10.28
N GLY A 9 -12.89 -13.28 -9.94
CA GLY A 9 -13.21 -14.33 -10.91
C GLY A 9 -14.59 -14.13 -11.55
N TYR A 10 -15.63 -13.86 -10.76
CA TYR A 10 -16.97 -13.61 -11.28
C TYR A 10 -17.02 -12.44 -12.27
N PHE A 11 -16.27 -11.36 -12.00
CA PHE A 11 -16.24 -10.17 -12.85
C PHE A 11 -15.35 -10.32 -14.08
N ALA A 12 -14.33 -11.19 -14.04
CA ALA A 12 -13.42 -11.40 -15.15
C ALA A 12 -14.13 -11.93 -16.41
N ASP A 13 -15.23 -12.68 -16.25
CA ASP A 13 -16.00 -13.28 -17.34
C ASP A 13 -17.11 -12.37 -17.89
N LYS A 14 -17.21 -11.13 -17.40
CA LYS A 14 -18.30 -10.21 -17.77
C LYS A 14 -17.91 -9.31 -18.93
N PRO A 15 -18.86 -8.93 -19.82
CA PRO A 15 -18.58 -8.08 -20.97
C PRO A 15 -18.50 -6.58 -20.59
N TYR A 16 -17.86 -6.25 -19.47
CA TYR A 16 -17.66 -4.89 -19.00
C TYR A 16 -16.35 -4.73 -18.23
N ILE A 17 -15.85 -3.50 -18.15
CA ILE A 17 -14.66 -3.17 -17.38
C ILE A 17 -15.04 -3.05 -15.90
N THR A 18 -14.35 -3.79 -15.05
CA THR A 18 -14.50 -3.71 -13.58
C THR A 18 -13.26 -3.06 -12.97
N VAL A 19 -13.45 -2.00 -12.19
CA VAL A 19 -12.40 -1.41 -11.36
C VAL A 19 -12.69 -1.76 -9.90
N LEU A 20 -11.76 -2.47 -9.26
CA LEU A 20 -11.88 -2.88 -7.86
C LEU A 20 -10.71 -2.31 -7.06
N THR A 21 -11.03 -1.61 -5.97
CA THR A 21 -10.03 -1.13 -5.02
C THR A 21 -10.08 -1.98 -3.75
N THR A 22 -8.92 -2.40 -3.25
CA THR A 22 -8.84 -3.24 -2.06
C THR A 22 -7.54 -3.00 -1.30
N HIS A 23 -7.58 -3.21 0.01
CA HIS A 23 -6.41 -3.23 0.90
C HIS A 23 -5.79 -4.64 1.04
N PHE A 24 -6.28 -5.63 0.28
CA PHE A 24 -5.71 -6.97 0.29
C PHE A 24 -4.60 -7.11 -0.75
N ASP A 25 -3.43 -7.54 -0.30
CA ASP A 25 -2.18 -7.54 -1.07
C ASP A 25 -2.06 -8.68 -2.08
N HIS A 26 -3.18 -9.19 -2.58
CA HIS A 26 -3.19 -10.36 -3.44
C HIS A 26 -3.58 -10.05 -4.87
N ALA A 27 -2.56 -9.85 -5.71
CA ALA A 27 -2.65 -9.93 -7.15
C ALA A 27 -3.31 -11.25 -7.56
N THR A 28 -4.52 -11.16 -8.14
CA THR A 28 -5.14 -12.31 -8.77
C THR A 28 -4.55 -12.42 -10.17
N VAL A 29 -4.07 -13.61 -10.54
CA VAL A 29 -3.50 -13.86 -11.86
C VAL A 29 -4.59 -14.42 -12.78
N GLY A 30 -4.68 -13.87 -14.00
CA GLY A 30 -5.62 -14.30 -15.03
C GLY A 30 -5.42 -13.49 -16.31
N GLU A 31 -5.81 -14.06 -17.45
CA GLU A 31 -5.54 -13.51 -18.80
C GLU A 31 -6.15 -12.12 -19.05
N HIS A 32 -7.14 -11.72 -18.24
CA HIS A 32 -7.86 -10.45 -18.34
C HIS A 32 -7.80 -9.61 -17.05
N ILE A 33 -6.88 -9.93 -16.14
CA ILE A 33 -6.75 -9.24 -14.86
C ILE A 33 -5.45 -8.44 -14.85
N VAL A 34 -5.58 -7.12 -14.69
CA VAL A 34 -4.45 -6.20 -14.50
C VAL A 34 -4.43 -5.76 -13.04
N ASN A 35 -3.37 -6.11 -12.32
CA ASN A 35 -3.16 -5.66 -10.94
C ASN A 35 -2.39 -4.35 -10.94
N LEU A 36 -2.96 -3.33 -10.30
CA LEU A 36 -2.38 -2.01 -10.17
C LEU A 36 -2.14 -1.69 -8.70
N GLN A 37 -1.00 -1.08 -8.41
CA GLN A 37 -0.67 -0.57 -7.08
C GLN A 37 -0.20 0.89 -7.19
N VAL A 38 -0.48 1.69 -6.18
CA VAL A 38 0.09 3.03 -6.03
C VAL A 38 1.59 2.91 -5.75
N ARG A 39 2.42 3.74 -6.39
CA ARG A 39 3.89 3.75 -6.18
C ARG A 39 4.30 4.07 -4.74
N GLY A 40 3.42 4.71 -3.98
CA GLY A 40 3.61 4.93 -2.55
C GLY A 40 4.78 5.87 -2.28
N LEU A 41 5.65 5.49 -1.35
CA LEU A 41 6.83 6.28 -0.98
C LEU A 41 8.11 5.76 -1.67
N SER A 42 8.00 4.82 -2.62
CA SER A 42 9.16 4.15 -3.25
C SER A 42 10.19 5.08 -3.89
N GLY A 43 9.80 6.30 -4.28
CA GLY A 43 10.69 7.31 -4.87
C GLY A 43 10.85 8.58 -4.02
N ALA A 44 10.39 8.57 -2.76
CA ALA A 44 10.45 9.74 -1.89
C ALA A 44 11.87 9.99 -1.36
N ASP A 45 12.25 11.26 -1.21
CA ASP A 45 13.43 11.66 -0.44
C ASP A 45 13.12 11.49 1.07
N PHE A 46 13.47 10.32 1.61
CA PHE A 46 13.22 9.98 3.00
C PHE A 46 13.95 10.90 3.98
N ASP A 47 15.14 11.40 3.64
CA ASP A 47 15.89 12.30 4.52
C ASP A 47 15.18 13.64 4.68
N ARG A 48 14.60 14.16 3.59
CA ARG A 48 13.79 15.37 3.63
C ARG A 48 12.44 15.12 4.32
N LEU A 49 11.79 14.00 4.03
CA LEU A 49 10.53 13.59 4.65
C LEU A 49 10.65 13.48 6.18
N TYR A 50 11.68 12.79 6.68
CA TYR A 50 11.90 12.63 8.12
C TYR A 50 12.19 13.97 8.81
N ARG A 51 12.92 14.89 8.16
CA ARG A 51 13.16 16.24 8.69
C ARG A 51 11.87 17.07 8.80
N GLU A 52 11.01 17.04 7.79
CA GLU A 52 9.71 17.73 7.84
C GLU A 52 8.80 17.13 8.93
N ILE A 53 8.81 15.80 9.10
CA ILE A 53 7.98 15.10 10.10
C ILE A 53 8.46 15.30 11.55
N ALA A 54 9.76 15.53 11.78
CA ALA A 54 10.35 15.59 13.12
C ALA A 54 9.69 16.67 14.02
N HIS A 55 9.27 17.79 13.43
CA HIS A 55 8.65 18.91 14.13
C HIS A 55 7.13 18.98 13.95
N ALA A 56 6.56 18.04 13.19
CA ALA A 56 5.15 18.04 12.82
C ALA A 56 4.27 17.34 13.86
N ASN A 57 3.09 17.91 14.13
CA ASN A 57 2.03 17.25 14.86
C ASN A 57 1.36 16.15 14.01
N ARG A 58 0.50 15.32 14.60
CA ARG A 58 -0.10 14.17 13.91
C ARG A 58 -0.83 14.54 12.62
N ARG A 59 -1.54 15.67 12.58
CA ARG A 59 -2.26 16.12 11.39
C ARG A 59 -1.29 16.56 10.29
N GLU A 60 -0.30 17.37 10.65
CA GLU A 60 0.74 17.82 9.73
C GLU A 60 1.53 16.64 9.15
N ARG A 61 1.81 15.61 9.95
CA ARG A 61 2.48 14.38 9.48
C ARG A 61 1.70 13.70 8.36
N ILE A 62 0.38 13.62 8.47
CA ILE A 62 -0.47 13.04 7.41
C ILE A 62 -0.36 13.87 6.12
N GLU A 63 -0.44 15.20 6.25
CA GLU A 63 -0.34 16.12 5.11
C GLU A 63 1.05 16.06 4.44
N ILE A 64 2.12 15.97 5.24
CA ILE A 64 3.49 15.82 4.74
C ILE A 64 3.64 14.46 4.04
N ILE A 65 3.22 13.34 4.65
CA ILE A 65 3.32 12.02 3.99
C ILE A 65 2.55 12.01 2.66
N ALA A 66 1.35 12.60 2.63
CA ALA A 66 0.55 12.72 1.41
C ALA A 66 1.28 13.50 0.30
N LYS A 67 1.98 14.59 0.65
CA LYS A 67 2.79 15.38 -0.30
C LYS A 67 3.94 14.58 -0.93
N TYR A 68 4.54 13.65 -0.18
CA TYR A 68 5.64 12.80 -0.66
C TYR A 68 5.16 11.50 -1.32
N THR A 69 3.86 11.19 -1.23
CA THR A 69 3.29 9.97 -1.82
C THR A 69 3.13 10.14 -3.33
N ASP A 70 3.72 9.24 -4.09
CA ASP A 70 3.51 9.14 -5.54
C ASP A 70 2.25 8.32 -5.81
N TYR A 71 1.15 9.01 -6.12
CA TYR A 71 -0.16 8.41 -6.37
C TYR A 71 -0.30 7.75 -7.75
N ARG A 72 0.75 7.73 -8.58
CA ARG A 72 0.68 7.05 -9.88
C ARG A 72 0.52 5.54 -9.67
N LEU A 73 -0.30 4.95 -10.53
CA LEU A 73 -0.48 3.50 -10.58
C LEU A 73 0.66 2.86 -11.38
N MET A 74 1.19 1.76 -10.84
CA MET A 74 2.11 0.88 -11.52
C MET A 74 1.51 -0.52 -11.60
N GLN A 75 1.70 -1.19 -12.74
CA GLN A 75 1.32 -2.58 -12.88
C GLN A 75 2.28 -3.45 -12.07
N ILE A 76 1.73 -4.43 -11.35
CA ILE A 76 2.50 -5.35 -10.53
C ILE A 76 2.27 -6.79 -10.99
N ASP A 77 3.36 -7.50 -11.27
CA ASP A 77 3.32 -8.88 -11.74
C ASP A 77 3.51 -9.89 -10.60
N ARG A 78 3.96 -9.45 -9.41
CA ARG A 78 4.28 -10.32 -8.26
C ARG A 78 3.75 -9.74 -6.94
N LEU A 79 3.39 -10.66 -6.05
CA LEU A 79 2.69 -10.45 -4.77
C LEU A 79 3.55 -9.87 -3.64
N ASP A 80 4.87 -9.75 -3.84
CA ASP A 80 5.80 -9.96 -2.73
C ASP A 80 6.24 -8.67 -1.99
N GLN A 81 5.71 -7.48 -2.32
CA GLN A 81 6.30 -6.21 -1.85
C GLN A 81 5.44 -5.33 -0.93
N VAL A 82 4.19 -5.68 -0.67
CA VAL A 82 3.25 -4.73 -0.04
C VAL A 82 3.39 -4.53 1.49
N PRO A 83 3.76 -5.50 2.35
CA PRO A 83 3.64 -5.29 3.80
C PRO A 83 4.68 -4.32 4.39
N ARG A 84 5.75 -3.98 3.66
CA ARG A 84 6.83 -3.11 4.16
C ARG A 84 6.42 -1.63 4.22
N GLU A 85 5.57 -1.17 3.31
CA GLU A 85 5.19 0.25 3.26
C GLU A 85 4.25 0.65 4.39
N ALA A 86 3.27 -0.19 4.72
CA ALA A 86 2.31 0.10 5.79
C ALA A 86 3.01 0.29 7.16
N LEU A 87 4.01 -0.55 7.47
CA LEU A 87 4.80 -0.43 8.69
C LEU A 87 5.65 0.85 8.71
N ASN A 88 6.24 1.23 7.57
CA ASN A 88 7.03 2.45 7.46
C ASN A 88 6.17 3.71 7.68
N ILE A 89 4.97 3.74 7.09
CA ILE A 89 4.01 4.84 7.29
C ILE A 89 3.55 4.88 8.75
N ALA A 90 3.22 3.74 9.35
CA ALA A 90 2.83 3.67 10.76
C ALA A 90 3.92 4.23 11.69
N LYS A 91 5.19 3.89 11.45
CA LYS A 91 6.34 4.47 12.16
C LYS A 91 6.42 5.99 11.99
N MET A 92 6.22 6.51 10.78
CA MET A 92 6.23 7.96 10.50
C MET A 92 5.09 8.71 11.20
N LEU A 93 3.92 8.07 11.32
CA LEU A 93 2.76 8.59 12.04
C LEU A 93 2.93 8.55 13.58
N GLY A 94 4.03 7.97 14.08
CA GLY A 94 4.37 7.94 15.50
C GLY A 94 3.88 6.71 16.24
N VAL A 95 3.58 5.61 15.54
CA VAL A 95 3.35 4.32 16.20
C VAL A 95 4.65 3.87 16.87
N TYR A 96 4.53 3.41 18.12
CA TYR A 96 5.67 3.00 18.94
C TYR A 96 6.48 1.86 18.29
N PRO A 97 7.82 1.90 18.33
CA PRO A 97 8.68 0.89 17.72
C PRO A 97 8.34 -0.54 18.15
N GLU A 98 7.98 -0.75 19.41
CA GLU A 98 7.66 -2.07 19.96
C GLU A 98 6.42 -2.67 19.31
N ILE A 99 5.43 -1.83 18.97
CA ILE A 99 4.21 -2.25 18.25
C ILE A 99 4.56 -2.60 16.80
N ILE A 100 5.43 -1.81 16.15
CA ILE A 100 5.89 -2.08 14.79
C ILE A 100 6.70 -3.38 14.72
N ASP A 101 7.57 -3.61 15.70
CA ASP A 101 8.40 -4.81 15.77
C ASP A 101 7.59 -6.06 16.09
N ASP A 102 6.56 -5.96 16.92
CA ASP A 102 5.60 -7.05 17.13
C ASP A 102 4.79 -7.33 15.85
N ALA A 103 4.32 -6.29 15.16
CA ALA A 103 3.58 -6.43 13.90
C ALA A 103 4.35 -7.22 12.82
N LYS A 104 5.68 -7.07 12.76
CA LYS A 104 6.53 -7.83 11.82
C LYS A 104 6.44 -9.34 12.01
N ARG A 105 6.10 -9.83 13.21
CA ARG A 105 5.96 -11.27 13.49
C ARG A 105 4.76 -11.89 12.79
N TYR A 106 3.74 -11.09 12.46
CA TYR A 106 2.52 -11.52 11.77
C TYR A 106 2.63 -11.47 10.24
N LEU A 107 3.76 -11.01 9.70
CA LEU A 107 4.03 -10.92 8.26
C LEU A 107 4.73 -12.18 7.69
N ALA A 108 4.81 -13.25 8.49
CA ALA A 108 5.40 -14.53 8.12
C ALA A 108 4.51 -15.34 7.17
#